data_AF-A0A8X6XN52-F1
#
_entry.id   AF-A0A8X6XN52-F1
#
_cell.length_a   1.000
_cell.length_b   1.000
_cell.length_c   1.000
_cell.angle_alpha   90.00
_cell.angle_beta   90.00
_cell.angle_gamma   90.00
#
_symmetry.space_group_name_H-M   'P 1'
#
loop_
_entity.id
_entity.type
_entity.pdbx_description
1 polymer ?
#
loop_
_entity_poly.entity_id
_entity_poly.type
_entity_poly.pdbx_seq_one_letter_code
_entity_poly.pdbx_strand_id
1 'polypeptide(L)'
;MWVDMFAMDMPLPKPPTDISPRKPNSYELRVIIWNTDDVVLEDDAFFTGEKMSDIYVKGWLKGPEDTQCTDIHYRSLTGEGNFNWRFVYPFDYLPAEEKIVISRKESLFSWDETECKIPARLELQVWDADHFSADDFLGAITLDLNRFPRGARSSKLCTLDMLKTDGSVPQVSLFKQRRIKGWWPFFIKKDNDEMELTGKVEAELQLLSKEEAEKNPAGLGRNEPDPLDKPHRPDSTFIWFLNPLKSIRYIIWHNYKWVILKSLLFAALVLIILLFVYSFPGYTMKRILGA
;
A
#
# COMPACT_ATOMS: atom_id res chain seq x y z
N MET A 1 13.59 35.15 -40.61
CA MET A 1 14.92 34.80 -41.12
C MET A 1 15.87 35.91 -40.70
N TRP A 2 16.91 35.59 -39.93
CA TRP A 2 17.98 36.53 -39.56
C TRP A 2 19.25 36.11 -40.28
N VAL A 3 19.99 37.08 -40.81
CA VAL A 3 21.22 36.86 -41.57
C VAL A 3 22.30 37.71 -40.90
N ASP A 4 23.32 37.06 -40.35
CA ASP A 4 24.50 37.74 -39.81
C ASP A 4 25.57 37.85 -40.89
N MET A 5 26.10 39.07 -41.10
CA MET A 5 27.18 39.35 -42.04
C MET A 5 28.48 39.55 -41.27
N PHE A 6 29.51 38.77 -41.61
CA PHE A 6 30.83 38.86 -40.99
C PHE A 6 31.84 39.49 -41.96
N ALA A 7 32.80 40.24 -41.43
CA ALA A 7 33.91 40.78 -42.21
C ALA A 7 34.87 39.65 -42.62
N MET A 8 35.46 39.76 -43.82
CA MET A 8 36.26 38.70 -44.46
C MET A 8 37.58 38.41 -43.74
N ASP A 9 38.04 39.32 -42.87
CA ASP A 9 39.25 39.24 -42.07
C ASP A 9 39.05 38.55 -40.71
N MET A 10 37.81 38.23 -40.35
CA MET A 10 37.52 37.50 -39.12
C MET A 10 37.69 35.98 -39.30
N PRO A 11 38.06 35.25 -38.23
CA PRO A 11 38.02 33.79 -38.25
C PRO A 11 36.61 33.30 -38.59
N LEU A 12 36.54 32.16 -39.30
CA LEU A 12 35.27 31.58 -39.73
C LEU A 12 34.26 31.51 -38.56
N PRO A 13 33.01 31.94 -38.78
CA PRO A 13 31.99 31.85 -37.76
C PRO A 13 31.82 30.39 -37.33
N LYS A 14 31.50 30.20 -36.05
CA LYS A 14 31.24 28.88 -35.48
C LYS A 14 30.12 28.19 -36.28
N PRO A 15 30.14 26.85 -36.40
CA PRO A 15 29.04 26.12 -37.00
C PRO A 15 27.71 26.57 -36.35
N PRO A 16 26.63 26.66 -37.14
CA PRO A 16 25.34 27.13 -36.64
C PRO A 16 24.92 26.27 -35.45
N THR A 17 24.56 26.94 -34.35
CA THR A 17 24.02 26.26 -33.17
C THR A 17 22.67 25.66 -33.55
N ASP A 18 22.52 24.35 -33.36
CA ASP A 18 21.23 23.71 -33.52
C ASP A 18 20.28 24.18 -32.41
N ILE A 19 19.24 24.92 -32.82
CA ILE A 19 18.17 25.44 -31.95
C ILE A 19 16.91 24.58 -32.01
N SER A 20 16.98 23.40 -32.65
CA SER A 20 15.85 22.47 -32.66
C SER A 20 15.41 22.12 -31.23
N PRO A 21 14.09 21.94 -31.00
CA PRO A 21 13.61 21.57 -29.69
C PRO A 21 14.24 20.23 -29.29
N ARG A 22 14.77 20.19 -28.08
CA ARG A 22 15.41 18.99 -27.55
C ARG A 22 14.38 17.88 -27.41
N LYS A 23 14.69 16.71 -27.94
CA LYS A 23 13.83 15.54 -27.86
C LYS A 23 13.89 14.94 -26.44
N PRO A 24 12.76 14.49 -25.89
CA PRO A 24 12.76 13.79 -24.62
C PRO A 24 13.32 12.38 -24.78
N ASN A 25 13.87 11.85 -23.70
CA ASN A 25 14.38 10.48 -23.61
C ASN A 25 13.36 9.61 -22.90
N SER A 26 13.02 8.46 -23.47
CA SER A 26 12.10 7.50 -22.87
C SER A 26 12.79 6.65 -21.79
N TYR A 27 12.17 6.59 -20.62
CA TYR A 27 12.59 5.81 -19.47
C TYR A 27 11.44 4.93 -18.96
N GLU A 28 11.81 3.90 -18.19
CA GLU A 28 10.90 3.08 -17.44
C GLU A 28 11.31 3.08 -15.96
N LEU A 29 10.42 3.54 -15.09
CA LEU A 29 10.59 3.45 -13.65
C LEU A 29 9.89 2.19 -13.15
N ARG A 30 10.66 1.29 -12.55
CA ARG A 30 10.16 0.13 -11.82
C ARG A 30 10.21 0.42 -10.32
N VAL A 31 9.08 0.30 -9.66
CA VAL A 31 8.96 0.48 -8.21
C VAL A 31 8.53 -0.84 -7.61
N ILE A 32 9.35 -1.46 -6.78
CA ILE A 32 8.98 -2.68 -6.06
C ILE A 32 8.63 -2.30 -4.64
N ILE A 33 7.38 -2.51 -4.26
CA ILE A 33 6.91 -2.42 -2.88
C ILE A 33 7.18 -3.77 -2.23
N TRP A 34 8.16 -3.81 -1.33
CA TRP A 34 8.53 -5.01 -0.61
C TRP A 34 7.58 -5.19 0.57
N ASN A 35 7.71 -4.30 1.55
CA ASN A 35 7.01 -4.36 2.83
C ASN A 35 6.52 -2.98 3.29
N THR A 36 5.57 -2.96 4.21
CA THR A 36 5.20 -1.81 5.03
C THR A 36 5.38 -2.16 6.49
N ASP A 37 5.64 -1.16 7.32
CA ASP A 37 5.85 -1.32 8.76
C ASP A 37 5.27 -0.12 9.52
N ASP A 38 4.90 -0.33 10.79
CA ASP A 38 4.30 0.67 11.69
C ASP A 38 3.12 1.46 11.06
N VAL A 39 2.31 0.83 10.20
CA VAL A 39 1.12 1.48 9.63
C VAL A 39 0.03 1.61 10.71
N VAL A 40 -0.61 2.79 10.78
CA VAL A 40 -1.71 3.05 11.72
C VAL A 40 -2.86 2.07 11.47
N LEU A 41 -3.40 1.53 12.57
CA LEU A 41 -4.50 0.57 12.55
C LEU A 41 -5.82 1.28 12.89
N GLU A 42 -6.75 1.27 11.94
CA GLU A 42 -8.04 1.95 12.06
C GLU A 42 -9.17 0.98 12.45
N ASP A 43 -9.21 -0.23 11.89
CA ASP A 43 -10.32 -1.16 12.15
C ASP A 43 -10.23 -1.86 13.50
N ASP A 44 -11.37 -2.09 14.13
CA ASP A 44 -11.51 -3.02 15.25
C ASP A 44 -11.92 -4.40 14.73
N ALA A 45 -11.14 -5.44 15.04
CA ALA A 45 -11.51 -6.81 14.74
C ALA A 45 -12.82 -7.17 15.43
N PHE A 46 -13.88 -7.38 14.65
CA PHE A 46 -15.26 -7.61 15.10
C PHE A 46 -15.42 -8.65 16.24
N PHE A 47 -14.50 -9.61 16.35
CA PHE A 47 -14.56 -10.69 17.35
C PHE A 47 -13.59 -10.56 18.52
N THR A 48 -12.40 -9.98 18.32
CA THR A 48 -11.39 -9.85 19.39
C THR A 48 -11.37 -8.45 20.00
N GLY A 49 -11.90 -7.44 19.28
CA GLY A 49 -11.76 -6.03 19.64
C GLY A 49 -10.31 -5.53 19.53
N GLU A 50 -9.43 -6.31 18.89
CA GLU A 50 -8.05 -5.91 18.61
C GLU A 50 -8.01 -5.08 17.33
N LYS A 51 -7.22 -4.01 17.32
CA LYS A 51 -7.07 -3.19 16.12
C LYS A 51 -6.38 -3.97 15.01
N MET A 52 -6.88 -3.87 13.78
CA MET A 52 -6.29 -4.43 12.58
C MET A 52 -6.53 -3.49 11.39
N SER A 53 -5.83 -3.70 10.28
CA SER A 53 -6.11 -3.02 9.00
C SER A 53 -5.84 -3.96 7.82
N ASP A 54 -6.61 -3.81 6.76
CA ASP A 54 -6.48 -4.48 5.47
C ASP A 54 -5.65 -3.58 4.51
N ILE A 55 -4.33 -3.60 4.69
CA ILE A 55 -3.42 -2.60 4.09
C ILE A 55 -3.18 -2.88 2.61
N TYR A 56 -3.19 -1.83 1.79
CA TYR A 56 -2.61 -1.84 0.44
C TYR A 56 -1.96 -0.51 0.08
N VAL A 57 -1.10 -0.51 -0.94
CA VAL A 57 -0.35 0.67 -1.40
C VAL A 57 -0.79 1.05 -2.81
N LYS A 58 -1.06 2.34 -3.02
CA LYS A 58 -1.33 2.98 -4.31
C LYS A 58 -0.12 3.83 -4.71
N GLY A 59 0.18 3.90 -6.00
CA GLY A 59 1.24 4.77 -6.50
C GLY A 59 1.01 5.24 -7.93
N TRP A 60 1.56 6.40 -8.27
CA TRP A 60 1.53 6.96 -9.62
C TRP A 60 2.69 7.93 -9.85
N LEU A 61 3.01 8.18 -11.13
CA LEU A 61 4.06 9.11 -11.54
C LEU A 61 3.53 10.32 -12.32
N LYS A 62 2.64 10.09 -13.30
CA LYS A 62 2.13 11.16 -14.19
C LYS A 62 0.86 11.84 -13.69
N GLY A 63 0.13 11.17 -12.80
CA GLY A 63 -1.18 11.58 -12.29
C GLY A 63 -2.15 10.40 -12.19
N PRO A 64 -3.46 10.68 -12.04
CA PRO A 64 -4.47 9.65 -11.74
C PRO A 64 -4.60 8.55 -12.81
N GLU A 65 -4.35 8.87 -14.08
CA GLU A 65 -4.42 7.93 -15.21
C GLU A 65 -3.42 6.77 -15.10
N ASP A 66 -2.32 6.97 -14.37
CA ASP A 66 -1.22 6.02 -14.21
C ASP A 66 -1.20 5.41 -12.80
N THR A 67 -2.37 5.37 -12.14
CA THR A 67 -2.49 4.82 -10.79
C THR A 67 -2.40 3.30 -10.83
N GLN A 68 -1.47 2.74 -10.05
CA GLN A 68 -1.31 1.31 -9.84
C GLN A 68 -1.43 1.01 -8.34
N CYS A 69 -2.02 -0.13 -8.01
CA CYS A 69 -2.17 -0.60 -6.63
C CYS A 69 -1.57 -1.98 -6.44
N THR A 70 -1.13 -2.27 -5.20
CA THR A 70 -0.75 -3.62 -4.78
C THR A 70 -1.98 -4.49 -4.57
N ASP A 71 -1.76 -5.78 -4.31
CA ASP A 71 -2.81 -6.58 -3.68
C ASP A 71 -2.99 -6.19 -2.21
N ILE A 72 -4.07 -6.65 -1.61
CA ILE A 72 -4.44 -6.35 -0.22
C ILE A 72 -3.74 -7.33 0.72
N HIS A 73 -3.14 -6.78 1.78
CA HIS A 73 -2.65 -7.55 2.92
C HIS A 73 -3.73 -7.58 4.01
N TYR A 74 -4.48 -8.67 4.07
CA TYR A 74 -5.58 -8.80 5.01
C TYR A 74 -5.12 -8.99 6.47
N ARG A 75 -5.77 -8.28 7.39
CA ARG A 75 -5.69 -8.42 8.84
C ARG A 75 -4.28 -8.24 9.40
N SER A 76 -3.67 -7.12 9.07
CA SER A 76 -2.43 -6.73 9.74
C SER A 76 -2.74 -6.31 11.18
N LEU A 77 -2.19 -7.05 12.16
CA LEU A 77 -2.34 -6.75 13.59
C LEU A 77 -1.25 -5.81 14.12
N THR A 78 -0.14 -5.71 13.40
CA THR A 78 1.07 -4.97 13.81
C THR A 78 1.32 -3.74 12.95
N GLY A 79 0.55 -3.53 11.88
CA GLY A 79 0.81 -2.51 10.86
C GLY A 79 1.85 -2.96 9.82
N GLU A 80 2.28 -4.23 9.87
CA GLU A 80 3.15 -4.84 8.88
C GLU A 80 2.36 -5.30 7.66
N GLY A 81 2.87 -5.04 6.46
CA GLY A 81 2.25 -5.48 5.21
C GLY A 81 3.30 -6.03 4.25
N ASN A 82 3.14 -7.27 3.78
CA ASN A 82 4.10 -7.91 2.88
C ASN A 82 3.50 -8.04 1.48
N PHE A 83 4.11 -7.42 0.47
CA PHE A 83 3.52 -7.30 -0.87
C PHE A 83 4.36 -7.97 -1.96
N ASN A 84 5.68 -7.74 -1.99
CA ASN A 84 6.54 -8.12 -3.12
C ASN A 84 5.88 -7.79 -4.47
N TRP A 85 5.54 -6.52 -4.69
CA TRP A 85 4.72 -6.09 -5.82
C TRP A 85 5.42 -5.02 -6.65
N ARG A 86 5.48 -5.21 -7.97
CA ARG A 86 6.15 -4.31 -8.90
C ARG A 86 5.17 -3.40 -9.62
N PHE A 87 5.37 -2.08 -9.52
CA PHE A 87 4.80 -1.09 -10.42
C PHE A 87 5.76 -0.80 -11.56
N VAL A 88 5.23 -0.58 -12.76
CA VAL A 88 6.00 -0.28 -13.96
C VAL A 88 5.44 0.96 -14.63
N TYR A 89 6.22 2.04 -14.68
CA TYR A 89 5.83 3.34 -15.21
C TYR A 89 6.72 3.75 -16.39
N PRO A 90 6.25 3.64 -17.64
CA PRO A 90 6.96 4.17 -18.79
C PRO A 90 6.71 5.69 -18.92
N PHE A 91 7.76 6.50 -19.10
CA PHE A 91 7.62 7.95 -19.22
C PHE A 91 8.74 8.60 -20.05
N ASP A 92 8.45 9.77 -20.61
CA ASP A 92 9.41 10.56 -21.38
C ASP A 92 9.95 11.70 -20.51
N TYR A 93 11.28 11.87 -20.48
CA TYR A 93 11.95 12.81 -19.60
C TYR A 93 12.91 13.70 -20.35
N LEU A 94 12.91 15.00 -20.01
CA LEU A 94 13.80 16.00 -20.57
C LEU A 94 14.88 16.37 -19.54
N PRO A 95 16.13 15.88 -19.69
CA PRO A 95 17.19 16.07 -18.67
C PRO A 95 17.59 17.52 -18.42
N ALA A 96 17.41 18.41 -19.40
CA ALA A 96 17.78 19.81 -19.27
C ALA A 96 16.80 20.61 -18.40
N GLU A 97 15.52 20.22 -18.38
CA GLU A 97 14.47 20.88 -17.60
C GLU A 97 14.10 20.10 -16.34
N GLU A 98 14.67 18.91 -16.14
CA GLU A 98 14.38 17.99 -15.03
C GLU A 98 12.89 17.60 -14.93
N LYS A 99 12.19 17.55 -16.08
CA LYS A 99 10.73 17.34 -16.16
C LYS A 99 10.33 16.17 -17.05
N ILE A 100 9.21 15.55 -16.71
CA ILE A 100 8.53 14.56 -17.53
C ILE A 100 7.69 15.29 -18.57
N VAL A 101 7.75 14.82 -19.82
CA VAL A 101 6.94 15.31 -20.93
C VAL A 101 5.77 14.35 -21.13
N ILE A 102 4.57 14.90 -21.23
CA ILE A 102 3.33 14.16 -21.49
C ILE A 102 2.65 14.83 -22.66
N SER A 103 2.39 14.10 -23.74
CA SER A 103 1.47 14.55 -24.78
C SER A 103 0.04 14.27 -24.34
N ARG A 104 -0.79 15.33 -24.24
CA ARG A 104 -2.24 15.23 -24.02
C ARG A 104 -2.99 16.00 -25.10
N LYS A 105 -4.13 15.44 -25.52
CA LYS A 105 -5.14 16.18 -26.29
C LYS A 105 -5.99 16.95 -25.28
N GLU A 106 -6.11 18.27 -25.43
CA GLU A 106 -6.84 19.13 -24.48
C GLU A 106 -8.35 18.83 -24.44
N SER A 107 -8.90 18.28 -25.53
CA SER A 107 -10.30 17.91 -25.64
C SER A 107 -10.47 16.69 -26.55
N LEU A 108 -11.54 15.91 -26.34
CA LEU A 108 -11.93 14.80 -27.23
C LEU A 108 -12.22 15.24 -28.67
N PHE A 109 -12.30 16.56 -28.91
CA PHE A 109 -12.55 17.17 -30.22
C PHE A 109 -11.37 18.01 -30.73
N SER A 110 -10.27 18.15 -29.97
CA SER A 110 -9.06 18.84 -30.43
C SER A 110 -8.13 17.87 -31.14
N TRP A 111 -7.76 18.19 -32.38
CA TRP A 111 -6.81 17.40 -33.17
C TRP A 111 -5.36 17.63 -32.74
N ASP A 112 -5.08 18.75 -32.08
CA ASP A 112 -3.73 19.15 -31.67
C ASP A 112 -3.33 18.46 -30.35
N GLU A 113 -2.16 17.80 -30.36
CA GLU A 113 -1.54 17.24 -29.17
C GLU A 113 -0.70 18.31 -28.49
N THR A 114 -1.08 18.66 -27.26
CA THR A 114 -0.31 19.60 -26.43
C THR A 114 0.69 18.84 -25.57
N GLU A 115 1.94 19.30 -25.57
CA GLU A 115 2.98 18.77 -24.69
C GLU A 115 2.94 19.49 -23.34
N CYS A 116 2.51 18.77 -22.31
CA CYS A 116 2.54 19.22 -20.92
C CYS A 116 3.82 18.73 -20.23
N LYS A 117 4.48 19.61 -19.48
CA LYS A 117 5.68 19.26 -18.70
C LYS A 117 5.37 19.28 -17.22
N ILE A 118 5.56 18.15 -16.56
CA ILE A 118 5.31 17.97 -15.12
C ILE A 118 6.63 17.63 -14.39
N PRO A 119 6.75 17.96 -13.09
CA PRO A 119 7.89 17.49 -12.31
C PRO A 119 7.87 15.96 -12.18
N ALA A 120 9.05 15.35 -12.11
CA ALA A 120 9.20 13.90 -11.98
C ALA A 120 8.98 13.45 -10.52
N ARG A 121 7.72 13.38 -10.07
CA ARG A 121 7.36 13.03 -8.69
C ARG A 121 6.62 11.70 -8.62
N LEU A 122 7.19 10.73 -7.93
CA LEU A 122 6.52 9.48 -7.59
C LEU A 122 5.71 9.71 -6.31
N GLU A 123 4.41 9.56 -6.41
CA GLU A 123 3.50 9.58 -5.28
C GLU A 123 3.22 8.14 -4.84
N LEU A 124 3.39 7.86 -3.56
CA LEU A 124 2.98 6.60 -2.94
C LEU A 124 2.02 6.91 -1.81
N GLN A 125 0.97 6.10 -1.68
CA GLN A 125 -0.05 6.23 -0.65
C GLN A 125 -0.38 4.88 -0.05
N VAL A 126 -0.64 4.86 1.25
CA VAL A 126 -1.10 3.69 1.98
C VAL A 126 -2.56 3.89 2.38
N TRP A 127 -3.35 2.83 2.22
CA TRP A 127 -4.79 2.83 2.38
C TRP A 127 -5.24 1.58 3.15
N ASP A 128 -6.36 1.71 3.85
CA ASP A 128 -7.10 0.60 4.45
C ASP A 128 -8.22 0.15 3.50
N ALA A 129 -8.29 -1.15 3.20
CA ALA A 129 -9.30 -1.72 2.31
C ALA A 129 -10.53 -2.16 3.11
N ASP A 130 -11.55 -1.33 3.08
CA ASP A 130 -12.81 -1.61 3.74
C ASP A 130 -13.71 -2.54 2.91
N HIS A 131 -14.40 -3.46 3.57
CA HIS A 131 -15.31 -4.38 2.87
C HIS A 131 -16.67 -3.75 2.55
N PHE A 132 -17.13 -2.80 3.36
CA PHE A 132 -18.50 -2.25 3.29
C PHE A 132 -18.55 -0.71 3.18
N SER A 133 -17.45 -0.01 3.42
CA SER A 133 -17.29 1.45 3.35
C SER A 133 -16.33 1.85 2.23
N ALA A 134 -16.10 3.16 2.07
CA ALA A 134 -15.02 3.65 1.23
C ALA A 134 -13.69 3.43 1.92
N ASP A 135 -12.66 3.02 1.17
CA ASP A 135 -11.31 2.83 1.66
C ASP A 135 -10.78 4.08 2.39
N ASP A 136 -10.14 3.87 3.55
CA ASP A 136 -9.59 4.95 4.36
C ASP A 136 -8.15 5.28 3.97
N PHE A 137 -7.87 6.58 3.88
CA PHE A 137 -6.53 7.08 3.58
C PHE A 137 -5.67 7.14 4.86
N LEU A 138 -4.58 6.37 4.88
CA LEU A 138 -3.71 6.26 6.05
C LEU A 138 -2.46 7.15 5.93
N GLY A 139 -1.97 7.44 4.73
CA GLY A 139 -0.79 8.29 4.57
C GLY A 139 -0.25 8.37 3.16
N ALA A 140 0.59 9.38 2.91
CA ALA A 140 1.22 9.60 1.61
C ALA A 140 2.69 9.97 1.75
N ILE A 141 3.45 9.73 0.69
CA ILE A 141 4.78 10.27 0.49
C ILE A 141 4.99 10.62 -0.98
N THR A 142 5.57 11.79 -1.20
CA THR A 142 5.99 12.29 -2.50
C THR A 142 7.51 12.21 -2.63
N LEU A 143 8.01 11.46 -3.61
CA LEU A 143 9.44 11.34 -3.90
C LEU A 143 9.75 12.01 -5.26
N ASP A 144 10.43 13.14 -5.24
CA ASP A 144 10.95 13.76 -6.46
C ASP A 144 12.16 12.97 -6.96
N LEU A 145 12.03 12.33 -8.14
CA LEU A 145 13.06 11.47 -8.72
C LEU A 145 14.38 12.19 -8.97
N ASN A 146 14.35 13.52 -9.10
CA ASN A 146 15.56 14.32 -9.23
C ASN A 146 16.28 14.50 -7.90
N ARG A 147 15.52 14.66 -6.80
CA ARG A 147 16.02 15.04 -5.47
C ARG A 147 15.12 14.51 -4.38
N PHE A 148 15.50 13.40 -3.78
CA PHE A 148 14.78 12.83 -2.63
C PHE A 148 15.76 12.35 -1.56
N PRO A 149 15.33 12.29 -0.28
CA PRO A 149 16.18 11.78 0.78
C PRO A 149 16.47 10.30 0.56
N ARG A 150 17.71 9.90 0.84
CA ARG A 150 18.09 8.48 0.78
C ARG A 150 17.29 7.68 1.80
N GLY A 151 16.64 6.61 1.34
CA GLY A 151 15.85 5.73 2.22
C GLY A 151 16.69 5.09 3.33
N ALA A 152 16.07 4.84 4.48
CA ALA A 152 16.74 4.22 5.62
C ALA A 152 17.05 2.74 5.33
N ARG A 153 18.05 2.18 6.01
CA ARG A 153 18.41 0.75 5.83
C ARG A 153 17.46 -0.21 6.54
N SER A 154 16.70 0.28 7.53
CA SER A 154 15.78 -0.50 8.36
C SER A 154 14.64 0.39 8.79
N SER A 155 13.46 -0.18 9.03
CA SER A 155 12.27 0.54 9.47
C SER A 155 12.48 1.31 10.78
N LYS A 156 13.32 0.81 11.69
CA LYS A 156 13.64 1.47 12.98
C LYS A 156 14.38 2.80 12.81
N LEU A 157 15.16 2.94 11.74
CA LEU A 157 15.91 4.16 11.43
C LEU A 157 15.10 5.13 10.55
N CYS A 158 13.92 4.72 10.11
CA CYS A 158 13.05 5.52 9.27
C CYS A 158 12.25 6.47 10.15
N THR A 159 12.60 7.75 10.13
CA THR A 159 11.91 8.81 10.89
C THR A 159 11.54 9.99 9.99
N LEU A 160 10.61 10.82 10.43
CA LEU A 160 10.20 12.03 9.71
C LEU A 160 11.35 13.04 9.51
N ASP A 161 12.39 12.98 10.35
CA ASP A 161 13.57 13.84 10.22
C ASP A 161 14.27 13.68 8.86
N MET A 162 14.09 12.53 8.20
CA MET A 162 14.61 12.26 6.88
C MET A 162 13.97 13.11 5.78
N LEU A 163 12.78 13.65 6.01
CA LEU A 163 12.04 14.47 5.03
C LEU A 163 12.34 15.97 5.15
N LYS A 164 13.23 16.37 6.07
CA LYS A 164 13.58 17.78 6.27
C LYS A 164 14.28 18.32 5.03
N THR A 165 13.81 19.48 4.56
CA THR A 165 14.35 20.16 3.37
C THR A 165 15.47 21.16 3.71
N ASP A 166 15.89 21.23 4.98
CA ASP A 166 16.86 22.21 5.50
C ASP A 166 18.31 22.01 5.02
N GLY A 167 18.54 21.09 4.07
CA GLY A 167 19.87 20.74 3.55
C GLY A 167 20.70 19.86 4.48
N SER A 168 20.17 19.49 5.65
CA SER A 168 20.80 18.58 6.61
C SER A 168 20.83 17.13 6.12
N VAL A 169 19.84 16.72 5.32
CA VAL A 169 19.70 15.36 4.80
C VAL A 169 20.33 15.26 3.41
N PRO A 170 21.22 14.27 3.16
CA PRO A 170 21.79 14.07 1.84
C PRO A 170 20.72 13.64 0.84
N GLN A 171 20.53 14.46 -0.21
CA GLN A 171 19.61 14.17 -1.30
C GLN A 171 20.29 13.36 -2.40
N VAL A 172 19.53 12.44 -2.99
CA VAL A 172 19.97 11.60 -4.11
C VAL A 172 19.06 11.82 -5.31
N SER A 173 19.62 11.56 -6.50
CA SER A 173 18.92 11.64 -7.78
C SER A 173 18.89 10.26 -8.40
N LEU A 174 17.70 9.77 -8.77
CA LEU A 174 17.53 8.46 -9.39
C LEU A 174 18.18 8.40 -10.78
N PHE A 175 18.27 9.54 -11.48
CA PHE A 175 18.94 9.65 -12.77
C PHE A 175 20.47 9.50 -12.68
N LYS A 176 21.06 9.81 -11.51
CA LYS A 176 22.48 9.55 -11.23
C LYS A 176 22.68 8.15 -10.67
N GLN A 177 21.82 7.74 -9.74
CA GLN A 177 21.85 6.43 -9.11
C GLN A 177 20.62 5.63 -9.55
N ARG A 178 20.78 4.84 -10.63
CA ARG A 178 19.68 4.12 -11.29
C ARG A 178 18.92 3.12 -10.42
N ARG A 179 19.48 2.69 -9.28
CA ARG A 179 18.83 1.72 -8.37
C ARG A 179 19.03 2.14 -6.91
N ILE A 180 17.93 2.28 -6.18
CA ILE A 180 17.92 2.60 -4.75
C ILE A 180 16.86 1.73 -4.07
N LYS A 181 17.26 1.08 -2.98
CA LYS A 181 16.36 0.38 -2.06
C LYS A 181 16.46 1.01 -0.67
N GLY A 182 15.34 1.19 -0.01
CA GLY A 182 15.32 1.72 1.35
C GLY A 182 13.91 1.86 1.92
N TRP A 183 13.88 2.39 3.14
CA TRP A 183 12.65 2.70 3.86
C TRP A 183 12.35 4.20 3.80
N TRP A 184 11.10 4.54 3.53
CA TRP A 184 10.61 5.92 3.61
C TRP A 184 9.35 6.03 4.47
N PRO A 185 9.18 7.14 5.20
CA PRO A 185 8.03 7.32 6.07
C PRO A 185 6.81 7.84 5.30
N PHE A 186 5.65 7.24 5.52
CA PHE A 186 4.37 7.83 5.18
C PHE A 186 3.97 8.85 6.25
N PHE A 187 3.39 9.95 5.82
CA PHE A 187 2.89 10.95 6.75
C PHE A 187 1.55 11.52 6.30
N ILE A 188 0.84 12.06 7.29
CA ILE A 188 -0.32 12.92 7.08
C ILE A 188 0.04 14.31 7.56
N LYS A 189 -0.40 15.34 6.82
CA LYS A 189 -0.35 16.72 7.27
C LYS A 189 -1.63 17.04 8.03
N LYS A 190 -1.50 17.38 9.32
CA LYS A 190 -2.62 17.89 10.11
C LYS A 190 -2.91 19.36 9.75
N ASP A 191 -4.06 19.87 10.19
CA ASP A 191 -4.48 21.26 9.97
C ASP A 191 -3.48 22.31 10.50
N ASN A 192 -2.61 21.91 11.45
CA ASN A 192 -1.56 22.75 12.03
C ASN A 192 -0.22 22.72 11.25
N ASP A 193 -0.19 22.18 10.03
CA ASP A 193 1.04 21.94 9.23
C ASP A 193 2.05 20.97 9.86
N GLU A 194 1.72 20.34 10.99
CA GLU A 194 2.51 19.30 11.61
C GLU A 194 2.38 17.98 10.82
N MET A 195 3.52 17.35 10.56
CA MET A 195 3.58 16.04 9.91
C MET A 195 3.53 14.94 10.99
N GLU A 196 2.56 14.04 10.87
CA GLU A 196 2.47 12.85 11.71
C GLU A 196 2.88 11.60 10.92
N LEU A 197 3.69 10.75 11.54
CA LEU A 197 4.14 9.49 10.94
C LEU A 197 3.01 8.48 11.03
N THR A 198 2.52 8.02 9.89
CA THR A 198 1.37 7.09 9.83
C THR A 198 1.71 5.71 9.26
N GLY A 199 2.95 5.54 8.82
CA GLY A 199 3.45 4.26 8.34
C GLY A 199 4.83 4.39 7.73
N LYS A 200 5.41 3.27 7.32
CA LYS A 200 6.69 3.20 6.62
C LYS A 200 6.57 2.23 5.46
N VAL A 201 7.27 2.52 4.37
CA VAL A 201 7.32 1.65 3.19
C VAL A 201 8.75 1.30 2.84
N GLU A 202 9.01 0.01 2.67
CA GLU A 202 10.20 -0.51 2.02
C GLU A 202 9.94 -0.58 0.52
N ALA A 203 10.57 0.34 -0.21
CA ALA A 203 10.48 0.39 -1.66
C ALA A 203 11.85 0.23 -2.31
N GLU A 204 11.82 -0.23 -3.54
CA GLU A 204 12.98 -0.27 -4.41
C GLU A 204 12.66 0.40 -5.74
N LEU A 205 13.41 1.46 -6.04
CA LEU A 205 13.27 2.26 -7.24
C LEU A 205 14.38 1.87 -8.21
N GLN A 206 14.00 1.44 -9.40
CA GLN A 206 14.92 1.14 -10.50
C GLN A 206 14.52 1.93 -11.75
N LEU A 207 15.43 2.76 -12.23
CA LEU A 207 15.28 3.55 -13.45
C LEU A 207 16.06 2.90 -14.58
N LEU A 208 15.37 2.61 -15.68
CA LEU A 208 15.93 2.00 -16.88
C LEU A 208 15.66 2.92 -18.07
N SER A 209 16.60 2.99 -19.01
CA SER A 209 16.26 3.55 -20.32
C SER A 209 15.32 2.60 -21.05
N LYS A 210 14.58 3.10 -22.05
CA LYS A 210 13.72 2.25 -22.88
C LYS A 210 14.45 1.03 -23.47
N GLU A 211 15.67 1.23 -23.96
CA GLU A 211 16.50 0.15 -24.50
C GLU A 211 16.88 -0.90 -23.44
N GLU A 212 17.13 -0.48 -22.20
CA GLU A 212 17.45 -1.39 -21.10
C GLU A 212 16.21 -2.15 -20.60
N ALA A 213 15.06 -1.49 -20.59
CA ALA A 213 13.77 -2.08 -20.24
C ALA A 213 13.33 -3.15 -21.25
N GLU A 214 13.52 -2.90 -22.55
CA GLU A 214 13.23 -3.86 -23.62
C GLU A 214 14.14 -5.10 -23.56
N LYS A 215 15.41 -4.94 -23.16
CA LYS A 215 16.34 -6.06 -22.97
C LYS A 215 15.98 -6.93 -21.76
N ASN A 216 15.52 -6.31 -20.68
CA ASN A 216 15.15 -6.97 -19.43
C ASN A 216 13.67 -6.72 -19.14
N PRO A 217 12.73 -7.36 -19.85
CA PRO A 217 11.31 -7.10 -19.64
C PRO A 217 10.89 -7.51 -18.22
N ALA A 218 9.93 -6.79 -17.67
CA ALA A 218 9.36 -7.04 -16.34
C ALA A 218 7.83 -7.00 -16.41
N GLY A 219 7.19 -7.97 -15.76
CA GLY A 219 5.75 -7.98 -15.59
C GLY A 219 5.28 -7.03 -14.49
N LEU A 220 3.99 -6.69 -14.53
CA LEU A 220 3.31 -5.96 -13.46
C LEU A 220 3.06 -6.88 -12.25
N GLY A 221 3.21 -6.34 -11.05
CA GLY A 221 3.01 -7.05 -9.80
C GLY A 221 4.01 -8.18 -9.61
N ARG A 222 3.52 -9.41 -9.69
CA ARG A 222 4.31 -10.66 -9.57
C ARG A 222 4.32 -11.47 -10.87
N ASN A 223 3.78 -10.91 -11.94
CA ASN A 223 3.62 -11.62 -13.20
C ASN A 223 4.95 -11.68 -13.94
N GLU A 224 5.06 -12.64 -14.85
CA GLU A 224 6.15 -12.68 -15.82
C GLU A 224 6.05 -11.48 -16.79
N PRO A 225 7.16 -11.06 -17.41
CA PRO A 225 8.53 -11.58 -17.29
C PRO A 225 9.24 -11.15 -15.98
N ASP A 226 10.25 -11.91 -15.54
CA ASP A 226 10.96 -11.70 -14.26
C ASP A 226 10.02 -11.61 -13.03
N PRO A 227 9.33 -12.72 -12.70
CA PRO A 227 8.33 -12.73 -11.64
C PRO A 227 8.96 -12.54 -10.25
N LEU A 228 8.28 -11.77 -9.40
CA LEU A 228 8.65 -11.63 -7.99
C LEU A 228 8.13 -12.81 -7.17
N ASP A 229 8.92 -13.23 -6.18
CA ASP A 229 8.51 -14.25 -5.22
C ASP A 229 7.27 -13.80 -4.44
N LYS A 230 6.39 -14.75 -4.14
CA LYS A 230 5.22 -14.47 -3.28
C LYS A 230 5.69 -14.05 -1.89
N PRO A 231 5.04 -13.03 -1.28
CA PRO A 231 5.41 -12.60 0.06
C PRO A 231 5.14 -13.70 1.08
N HIS A 232 6.00 -13.80 2.08
CA HIS A 232 5.75 -14.63 3.26
C HIS A 232 4.72 -13.93 4.15
N ARG A 233 3.45 -14.30 3.98
CA ARG A 233 2.36 -13.84 4.85
C ARG A 233 2.07 -14.94 5.87
N PRO A 234 1.91 -14.65 7.17
CA PRO A 234 1.34 -15.63 8.08
C PRO A 234 -0.06 -15.98 7.57
N ASP A 235 -0.46 -17.24 7.71
CA ASP A 235 -1.81 -17.71 7.35
C ASP A 235 -2.86 -17.13 8.34
N SER A 236 -3.06 -15.81 8.32
CA SER A 236 -4.11 -15.11 9.10
C SER A 236 -5.48 -15.23 8.44
N THR A 237 -5.52 -15.78 7.23
CA THR A 237 -6.73 -15.91 6.42
C THR A 237 -7.29 -17.33 6.57
N PHE A 238 -8.61 -17.42 6.80
CA PHE A 238 -9.45 -18.63 6.70
C PHE A 238 -9.86 -19.44 7.95
N ILE A 239 -10.13 -18.82 9.11
CA ILE A 239 -10.90 -19.54 10.16
C ILE A 239 -12.38 -19.15 10.22
N TRP A 240 -12.75 -17.92 9.87
CA TRP A 240 -14.14 -17.51 10.09
C TRP A 240 -15.14 -18.01 9.02
N PHE A 241 -14.84 -17.83 7.73
CA PHE A 241 -15.74 -18.27 6.65
C PHE A 241 -15.68 -19.77 6.34
N LEU A 242 -14.52 -20.41 6.48
CA LEU A 242 -14.41 -21.87 6.23
C LEU A 242 -14.92 -22.71 7.40
N ASN A 243 -15.14 -22.12 8.58
CA ASN A 243 -15.64 -22.86 9.72
C ASN A 243 -16.53 -22.02 10.65
N PRO A 244 -17.69 -21.56 10.16
CA PRO A 244 -18.62 -20.76 10.96
C PRO A 244 -19.03 -21.47 12.25
N LEU A 245 -19.15 -22.81 12.22
CA LEU A 245 -19.48 -23.63 13.38
C LEU A 245 -18.38 -23.64 14.45
N LYS A 246 -17.10 -23.66 14.08
CA LYS A 246 -16.00 -23.56 15.06
C LYS A 246 -15.93 -22.17 15.69
N SER A 247 -16.15 -21.12 14.91
CA SER A 247 -16.16 -19.74 15.41
C SER A 247 -17.34 -19.50 16.36
N ILE A 248 -18.55 -19.92 15.97
CA ILE A 248 -19.75 -19.86 16.83
C ILE A 248 -19.54 -20.68 18.10
N ARG A 249 -19.01 -21.90 18.01
CA ARG A 249 -18.69 -22.73 19.18
C ARG A 249 -17.68 -22.05 20.10
N TYR A 250 -16.62 -21.45 19.56
CA TYR A 250 -15.60 -20.77 20.36
C TYR A 250 -16.18 -19.56 21.09
N ILE A 251 -16.96 -18.73 20.40
CA ILE A 251 -17.60 -17.52 20.96
C ILE A 251 -18.62 -17.89 22.04
N ILE A 252 -19.52 -18.83 21.74
CA ILE A 252 -20.55 -19.29 22.68
C ILE A 252 -19.87 -19.90 23.92
N TRP A 253 -18.84 -20.71 23.73
CA TRP A 253 -18.15 -21.34 24.86
C TRP A 253 -17.31 -20.34 25.67
N HIS A 254 -16.63 -19.40 25.04
CA HIS A 254 -15.78 -18.44 25.75
C HIS A 254 -16.61 -17.48 26.61
N ASN A 255 -17.68 -16.92 26.03
CA ASN A 255 -18.46 -15.86 26.70
C ASN A 255 -19.59 -16.43 27.57
N TYR A 256 -20.19 -17.56 27.18
CA TYR A 256 -21.38 -18.08 27.85
C TYR A 256 -21.17 -19.41 28.58
N LYS A 257 -19.94 -19.96 28.71
CA LYS A 257 -19.71 -21.26 29.41
C LYS A 257 -20.41 -21.36 30.75
N TRP A 258 -20.33 -20.31 31.58
CA TRP A 258 -20.93 -20.32 32.92
C TRP A 258 -22.45 -20.18 32.89
N VAL A 259 -23.00 -19.46 31.91
CA VAL A 259 -24.44 -19.33 31.72
C VAL A 259 -25.04 -20.66 31.25
N ILE A 260 -24.38 -21.31 30.29
CA ILE A 260 -24.77 -22.63 29.77
C ILE A 260 -24.71 -23.68 30.88
N LEU A 261 -23.63 -23.70 31.67
CA LEU A 261 -23.48 -24.66 32.77
C LEU A 261 -24.54 -24.48 33.85
N LYS A 262 -24.84 -23.22 34.24
CA LYS A 262 -25.91 -22.91 35.20
C LYS A 262 -27.29 -23.30 34.66
N SER A 263 -27.56 -23.04 33.38
CA SER A 263 -28.81 -23.42 32.71
C SER A 263 -29.00 -24.95 32.68
N LEU A 264 -27.96 -25.70 32.32
CA LEU A 264 -27.99 -27.17 32.33
C LEU A 264 -28.26 -27.73 33.72
N LEU A 265 -27.61 -27.17 34.75
CA LEU A 265 -27.79 -27.60 36.13
C LEU A 265 -29.20 -27.28 36.65
N PHE A 266 -29.75 -26.12 36.28
CA PHE A 266 -31.12 -25.75 36.58
C PHE A 266 -32.13 -26.68 35.89
N ALA A 267 -31.93 -26.96 34.60
CA ALA A 267 -32.78 -27.89 33.85
C ALA A 267 -32.74 -29.31 34.45
N ALA A 268 -31.58 -29.79 34.87
CA ALA A 268 -31.45 -31.07 35.56
C ALA A 268 -32.20 -31.09 36.90
N LEU A 269 -32.14 -30.02 37.68
CA LEU A 269 -32.90 -29.89 38.93
C LEU A 269 -34.41 -29.94 38.68
N VAL A 270 -34.90 -29.19 37.68
CA VAL A 270 -36.32 -29.19 37.29
C VAL A 270 -36.76 -30.59 36.84
N LEU A 271 -35.93 -31.28 36.06
CA LEU A 271 -36.20 -32.66 35.63
C LEU A 271 -36.32 -33.61 36.83
N ILE A 272 -35.43 -33.50 37.82
CA ILE A 272 -35.48 -34.31 39.05
C ILE A 272 -36.77 -34.05 39.82
N ILE A 273 -37.19 -32.78 39.95
CA ILE A 273 -38.44 -32.42 40.63
C ILE A 273 -39.66 -32.99 39.87
N LEU A 274 -39.69 -32.88 38.54
CA LEU A 274 -40.76 -33.43 37.72
C LEU A 274 -40.84 -34.96 37.84
N LEU A 275 -39.70 -35.65 37.79
CA LEU A 275 -39.63 -37.11 37.98
C LEU A 275 -40.04 -37.51 39.40
N PHE A 276 -39.68 -36.73 40.41
CA PHE A 276 -40.10 -36.94 41.79
C PHE A 276 -41.63 -36.83 41.92
N VAL A 277 -42.23 -35.76 41.40
CA VAL A 277 -43.70 -35.57 41.41
C VAL A 277 -44.41 -36.65 40.60
N TYR A 278 -43.86 -37.06 39.45
CA TYR A 278 -44.43 -38.14 38.64
C TYR A 278 -44.37 -39.52 39.32
N SER A 279 -43.29 -39.80 40.06
CA SER A 279 -43.12 -41.07 40.80
C SER A 279 -43.80 -41.07 42.18
N PHE A 280 -44.18 -39.90 42.70
CA PHE A 280 -44.80 -39.73 44.01
C PHE A 280 -46.11 -40.51 44.21
N PRO A 281 -47.06 -40.60 43.23
CA PRO A 281 -48.31 -41.33 43.40
C PRO A 281 -48.13 -42.84 43.37
N GLY A 282 -47.08 -43.36 42.72
CA GLY A 282 -46.84 -44.80 42.62
C GLY A 282 -46.29 -45.43 43.91
N TYR A 283 -45.42 -44.71 44.63
CA TYR A 283 -44.76 -45.22 45.83
C TYR A 283 -45.61 -45.03 47.10
N THR A 284 -46.36 -43.93 47.17
CA THR A 284 -47.30 -43.67 48.27
C THR A 284 -48.52 -44.60 48.21
N MET A 285 -49.05 -44.88 47.03
CA MET A 285 -50.16 -45.83 46.87
C MET A 285 -49.74 -47.27 47.24
N LYS A 286 -48.51 -47.70 46.89
CA LYS A 286 -47.97 -49.01 47.31
C LYS A 286 -47.79 -49.11 48.83
N ARG A 287 -47.30 -48.04 49.48
CA ARG A 287 -47.07 -48.02 50.93
C ARG A 287 -48.37 -47.90 51.76
N ILE A 288 -49.44 -47.33 51.19
CA ILE A 288 -50.77 -47.24 51.82
C ILE A 288 -51.60 -48.52 51.60
N LEU A 289 -51.42 -49.22 50.47
CA LEU A 289 -52.12 -50.48 50.16
C LEU A 289 -51.50 -51.73 50.80
N GLY A 290 -50.40 -51.61 51.55
CA GLY A 290 -49.84 -52.71 52.33
C GLY A 290 -49.34 -53.89 51.49
N ALA A 291 -48.52 -53.63 50.47
CA ALA A 291 -47.73 -54.63 49.77
C ALA A 291 -46.24 -54.26 49.76
#